data_AF-A0A2V5T5X9-F1
#
_entry.id   AF-A0A2V5T5X9-F1
#
_cell.length_a   1.000
_cell.length_b   1.000
_cell.length_c   1.000
_cell.angle_alpha   90.00
_cell.angle_beta   90.00
_cell.angle_gamma   90.00
#
_symmetry.space_group_name_H-M   'P 1'
#
loop_
_entity.id
_entity.type
_entity.pdbx_description
1 polymer ?
#
loop_
_entity_poly.entity_id
_entity_poly.type
_entity_poly.pdbx_seq_one_letter_code
_entity_poly.pdbx_strand_id
1 'polypeptide(L)'
;MFCPQCGTESSQELKFCRSCGANLKVIGKAVTLSEAIARSDGIPAKLKDIFSNIKIAHVTEDVSRALDRMKTEIASTTGDHREWIRARGREEFRNWARRARKEKTAEQRR
;
A
#
# COMPACT_ATOMS: atom_id res chain seq x y z
N MET A 1 17.78 21.97 -11.72
CA MET A 1 17.15 20.62 -11.75
C MET A 1 16.97 20.13 -10.32
N PHE A 2 16.01 19.26 -10.03
CA PHE A 2 15.88 18.71 -8.67
C PHE A 2 16.64 17.40 -8.53
N CYS A 3 17.27 17.17 -7.37
CA CYS A 3 17.91 15.91 -7.07
C CYS A 3 16.82 14.81 -6.95
N PRO A 4 16.83 13.76 -7.78
CA PRO A 4 15.82 12.71 -7.72
C PRO A 4 15.86 11.87 -6.44
N GLN A 5 16.92 11.97 -5.63
CA GLN A 5 17.03 11.24 -4.36
C GLN A 5 16.42 12.00 -3.17
N CYS A 6 16.57 13.33 -3.12
CA CYS A 6 16.17 14.13 -1.94
C CYS A 6 15.30 15.35 -2.27
N GLY A 7 15.01 15.61 -3.55
CA GLY A 7 14.17 16.72 -3.99
C GLY A 7 14.81 18.11 -3.90
N THR A 8 16.06 18.25 -3.42
CA THR A 8 16.73 19.55 -3.34
C THR A 8 17.06 20.09 -4.73
N GLU A 9 16.90 21.40 -4.93
CA GLU A 9 17.38 22.07 -6.13
C GLU A 9 18.91 21.89 -6.29
N SER A 10 19.34 21.57 -7.49
CA SER A 10 20.72 21.35 -7.87
C SER A 10 20.98 21.89 -9.27
N SER A 11 22.15 22.50 -9.47
CA SER A 11 22.61 22.86 -10.81
C SER A 11 22.98 21.60 -11.60
N GLN A 12 22.78 21.64 -12.93
CA GLN A 12 23.16 20.56 -13.85
C GLN A 12 24.68 20.37 -13.93
N GLU A 13 25.47 21.36 -13.53
CA GLU A 13 26.94 21.31 -13.58
C GLU A 13 27.56 20.58 -12.37
N LEU A 14 26.79 20.35 -11.31
CA LEU A 14 27.29 19.72 -10.08
C LEU A 14 27.41 18.20 -10.25
N LYS A 15 28.53 17.64 -9.79
CA LYS A 15 28.78 16.19 -9.80
C LYS A 15 28.03 15.47 -8.67
N PHE A 16 27.83 16.14 -7.54
CA PHE A 16 27.17 15.61 -6.34
C PHE A 16 26.12 16.58 -5.81
N CYS A 17 25.06 16.06 -5.19
CA CYS A 17 24.06 16.85 -4.49
C CYS A 17 24.65 17.41 -3.19
N ARG A 18 24.48 18.72 -2.95
CA ARG A 18 24.99 19.38 -1.74
C ARG A 18 24.23 19.01 -0.46
N SER A 19 23.01 18.50 -0.58
CA SER A 19 22.18 18.16 0.60
C SER A 19 22.27 16.70 1.00
N CYS A 20 22.21 15.76 0.05
CA CYS A 20 22.22 14.32 0.36
C CYS A 20 23.52 13.60 -0.06
N GLY A 21 24.46 14.29 -0.70
CA GLY A 21 25.74 13.72 -1.15
C GLY A 21 25.63 12.80 -2.38
N ALA A 22 24.45 12.62 -2.94
CA ALA A 22 24.22 11.73 -4.08
C ALA A 22 24.99 12.14 -5.34
N ASN A 23 25.57 11.19 -6.07
CA ASN A 23 26.24 11.45 -7.34
C ASN A 23 25.21 11.68 -8.46
N LEU A 24 25.05 12.92 -8.90
CA LEU A 24 24.04 13.34 -9.86
C LEU A 24 24.26 12.73 -11.25
N LYS A 25 25.50 12.38 -11.61
CA LYS A 25 25.80 11.70 -12.89
C LYS A 25 25.34 10.25 -12.89
N VAL A 26 25.54 9.54 -11.78
CA VAL A 26 25.15 8.12 -11.67
C VAL A 26 23.64 8.02 -11.60
N ILE A 27 23.00 8.84 -10.76
CA ILE A 27 21.54 8.78 -10.63
C ILE A 27 20.85 9.26 -11.91
N GLY A 28 21.37 10.30 -12.58
CA GLY A 28 20.85 10.71 -13.88
C GLY A 28 20.81 9.56 -14.89
N LYS A 29 21.90 8.78 -14.99
CA LYS A 29 21.94 7.59 -15.85
C LYS A 29 20.96 6.50 -15.41
N ALA A 30 20.88 6.22 -14.11
CA ALA A 30 19.96 5.22 -13.58
C ALA A 30 18.50 5.59 -13.88
N VAL A 31 18.12 6.86 -13.71
CA VAL A 31 16.78 7.38 -14.03
C VAL A 31 16.49 7.27 -15.52
N THR A 32 17.43 7.64 -16.40
CA THR A 32 17.24 7.47 -17.85
C THR A 32 17.10 6.01 -18.26
N LEU A 33 17.82 5.11 -17.59
CA LEU A 33 17.74 3.67 -17.85
C LEU A 33 16.41 3.09 -17.36
N SER A 34 15.97 3.43 -16.14
CA SER A 34 14.68 2.99 -15.62
C SER A 34 13.52 3.49 -16.47
N GLU A 35 13.60 4.72 -16.97
CA GLU A 35 12.62 5.30 -17.88
C GLU A 35 12.59 4.53 -19.22
N ALA A 36 13.75 4.19 -19.78
CA ALA A 36 13.83 3.39 -21.01
C ALA A 36 13.28 1.96 -20.81
N ILE A 37 13.55 1.34 -19.66
CA ILE A 37 12.99 0.04 -19.30
C ILE A 37 11.48 0.13 -19.13
N ALA A 38 10.96 1.18 -18.47
CA ALA A 38 9.52 1.35 -18.27
C ALA A 38 8.74 1.53 -19.58
N ARG A 39 9.36 2.11 -20.62
CA ARG A 39 8.78 2.24 -21.97
C ARG A 39 8.97 1.00 -22.84
N SER A 40 9.88 0.11 -22.48
CA SER A 40 10.12 -1.13 -23.20
C SER A 40 9.27 -2.23 -22.56
N ASP A 41 8.24 -2.73 -23.25
CA ASP A 41 7.37 -3.81 -22.75
C ASP A 41 8.09 -5.13 -22.40
N GLY A 42 9.41 -5.18 -22.50
CA GLY A 42 10.20 -6.32 -22.08
C GLY A 42 11.66 -5.97 -21.78
N ILE A 43 12.17 -6.56 -20.70
CA ILE A 43 13.60 -6.68 -20.43
C ILE A 43 14.23 -7.41 -21.63
N PRO A 44 15.31 -6.88 -22.25
CA PRO A 44 16.00 -7.57 -23.33
C PRO A 44 16.38 -8.99 -22.90
N ALA A 45 16.14 -9.99 -23.76
CA ALA A 45 16.35 -11.41 -23.43
C ALA A 45 17.75 -11.69 -22.85
N LYS A 46 18.78 -10.96 -23.30
CA LYS A 46 20.16 -11.06 -22.79
C LYS A 46 20.35 -10.67 -21.32
N LEU A 47 19.44 -9.89 -20.75
CA LEU A 47 19.52 -9.41 -19.36
C LEU A 47 18.63 -10.26 -18.42
N LYS A 48 17.73 -11.09 -18.98
CA LYS A 48 16.86 -12.00 -18.23
C LYS A 48 17.67 -13.08 -17.49
N ASP A 49 18.71 -13.63 -18.12
CA ASP A 49 19.63 -14.58 -17.47
C ASP A 49 20.42 -13.95 -16.32
N ILE A 50 20.85 -12.69 -16.49
CA ILE A 50 21.62 -11.98 -15.47
C ILE A 50 20.74 -11.68 -14.23
N PHE A 51 19.48 -11.28 -14.45
CA PHE A 51 18.52 -11.05 -13.36
C PHE A 51 18.03 -12.34 -12.71
N SER A 52 18.02 -13.47 -13.44
CA SER A 52 17.72 -14.80 -12.88
C SER A 52 18.80 -15.29 -11.90
N ASN A 53 20.06 -14.88 -12.11
CA ASN A 53 21.19 -15.27 -11.26
C ASN A 53 21.41 -14.33 -10.06
N ILE A 54 20.88 -13.11 -10.10
CA ILE A 54 20.70 -12.30 -8.89
C ILE A 54 19.58 -13.00 -8.09
N LYS A 55 19.76 -13.20 -6.78
CA LYS A 55 18.76 -13.85 -5.87
C LYS A 55 17.41 -13.10 -5.77
N ILE A 56 17.03 -12.33 -6.77
CA ILE A 56 15.75 -11.65 -6.94
C ILE A 56 14.60 -12.67 -6.89
N ALA A 57 14.77 -13.88 -7.43
CA ALA A 57 13.72 -14.91 -7.41
C ALA A 57 13.23 -15.26 -5.99
N HIS A 58 14.14 -15.38 -5.02
CA HIS A 58 13.79 -15.68 -3.63
C HIS A 58 13.15 -14.46 -2.93
N VAL A 59 13.66 -13.26 -3.23
CA VAL A 59 13.13 -12.01 -2.66
C VAL A 59 11.72 -11.73 -3.20
N THR A 60 11.43 -12.01 -4.47
CA THR A 60 10.08 -11.85 -5.04
C THR A 60 9.09 -12.86 -4.49
N GLU A 61 9.51 -14.10 -4.22
CA GLU A 61 8.69 -15.14 -3.59
C GLU A 61 8.34 -14.76 -2.14
N ASP A 62 9.33 -14.36 -1.33
CA ASP A 62 9.12 -13.96 0.06
C ASP A 62 8.24 -12.71 0.17
N VAL A 63 8.46 -11.72 -0.68
CA VAL A 63 7.62 -10.51 -0.75
C VAL A 63 6.20 -10.85 -1.20
N SER A 64 6.04 -11.73 -2.20
CA SER A 64 4.71 -12.17 -2.65
C SER A 64 3.95 -12.90 -1.54
N ARG A 65 4.63 -13.79 -0.80
CA ARG A 65 4.06 -14.50 0.36
C ARG A 65 3.69 -13.54 1.48
N ALA A 66 4.53 -12.54 1.76
CA ALA A 66 4.24 -11.52 2.76
C ALA A 66 3.01 -10.67 2.38
N LEU A 67 2.90 -10.28 1.10
CA LEU A 67 1.75 -9.53 0.59
C LEU A 67 0.46 -10.35 0.63
N ASP A 68 0.51 -11.65 0.31
CA ASP A 68 -0.67 -12.51 0.36
C ASP A 68 -1.16 -12.73 1.81
N ARG A 69 -0.24 -12.91 2.76
CA ARG A 69 -0.55 -12.93 4.20
C ARG A 69 -1.22 -11.63 4.63
N MET A 70 -0.63 -10.49 4.27
CA MET A 70 -1.17 -9.17 4.62
C MET A 70 -2.57 -8.96 4.03
N LYS A 71 -2.79 -9.33 2.77
CA LYS A 71 -4.10 -9.28 2.11
C LYS A 71 -5.14 -10.13 2.86
N THR A 72 -4.74 -11.32 3.30
CA THR A 72 -5.62 -12.23 4.03
C THR A 72 -5.98 -11.67 5.40
N GLU A 73 -5.04 -11.05 6.12
CA GLU A 73 -5.33 -10.38 7.39
C GLU A 73 -6.25 -9.17 7.23
N ILE A 74 -6.05 -8.34 6.21
CA ILE A 74 -6.94 -7.20 5.91
C ILE A 74 -8.37 -7.69 5.62
N ALA A 75 -8.50 -8.77 4.84
CA ALA A 75 -9.80 -9.38 4.54
C ALA A 75 -10.49 -9.92 5.81
N SER A 76 -9.72 -10.54 6.73
CA SER A 76 -10.27 -11.03 8.00
C SER A 76 -10.73 -9.90 8.93
N THR A 77 -9.93 -8.83 9.05
CA THR A 77 -10.22 -7.68 9.92
C THR A 77 -11.44 -6.90 9.44
N THR A 78 -11.58 -6.72 8.12
CA THR A 78 -12.74 -6.06 7.53
C THR A 78 -14.01 -6.91 7.61
N GLY A 79 -13.89 -8.24 7.55
CA GLY A 79 -14.99 -9.17 7.79
C GLY A 79 -15.54 -9.08 9.20
N ASP A 80 -14.67 -9.12 10.20
CA ASP A 80 -15.02 -9.01 11.63
C ASP A 80 -15.72 -7.67 11.93
N HIS A 81 -15.16 -6.55 11.44
CA HIS A 81 -15.77 -5.24 11.62
C HIS A 81 -17.16 -5.13 10.97
N ARG A 82 -17.36 -5.71 9.78
CA ARG A 82 -18.67 -5.71 9.10
C ARG A 82 -19.69 -6.57 9.85
N GLU A 83 -19.26 -7.66 10.48
CA GLU A 83 -20.12 -8.49 11.31
C GLU A 83 -20.49 -7.81 12.63
N TRP A 84 -19.53 -7.15 13.28
CA TRP A 84 -19.76 -6.34 14.47
C TRP A 84 -20.80 -5.23 14.23
N ILE A 85 -20.69 -4.49 13.11
CA ILE A 85 -21.69 -3.46 12.74
C ILE A 85 -23.09 -4.09 12.58
N ARG A 86 -23.20 -5.24 11.90
CA ARG A 86 -24.49 -5.93 11.74
C ARG A 86 -25.05 -6.41 13.07
N ALA A 87 -24.20 -6.95 13.95
CA ALA A 87 -24.61 -7.42 15.28
C ALA A 87 -25.12 -6.26 16.14
N ARG A 88 -24.39 -5.15 16.16
CA ARG A 88 -24.76 -3.92 16.87
C ARG A 88 -26.08 -3.34 16.37
N GLY A 89 -26.31 -3.28 15.05
CA GLY A 89 -27.59 -2.82 14.49
C GLY A 89 -28.78 -3.69 14.92
N ARG A 90 -28.61 -5.02 14.98
CA ARG A 90 -29.64 -5.93 15.51
C ARG A 90 -29.93 -5.66 17.00
N GLU A 91 -28.91 -5.37 17.79
CA GLU A 91 -29.04 -5.08 19.21
C GLU A 91 -29.73 -3.74 19.46
N GLU A 92 -29.35 -2.69 18.72
CA GLU A 92 -29.99 -1.37 18.76
C GLU A 92 -31.49 -1.47 18.44
N PHE A 93 -31.86 -2.22 17.40
CA PHE A 93 -33.27 -2.49 17.08
C PHE A 93 -34.00 -3.21 18.22
N ARG A 94 -33.37 -4.21 18.82
CA ARG A 94 -33.94 -4.97 19.95
C ARG A 94 -34.14 -4.11 21.19
N ASN A 95 -33.24 -3.15 21.42
CA ASN A 95 -33.33 -2.17 22.51
C ASN A 95 -34.44 -1.13 22.25
N TRP A 96 -34.57 -0.63 21.00
CA TRP A 96 -35.66 0.24 20.60
C TRP A 96 -37.04 -0.43 20.78
N ALA A 97 -37.20 -1.67 20.30
CA ALA A 97 -38.45 -2.41 20.43
C ALA A 97 -38.86 -2.64 21.90
N ARG A 98 -37.89 -2.87 22.80
CA ARG A 98 -38.13 -2.96 24.25
C ARG A 98 -38.61 -1.63 24.83
N ARG A 99 -37.99 -0.51 24.45
CA ARG A 99 -38.41 0.83 24.89
C ARG A 99 -39.83 1.16 24.42
N ALA A 100 -40.12 0.95 23.13
CA ALA A 100 -41.43 1.18 22.56
C ALA A 100 -42.54 0.36 23.25
N ARG A 101 -42.27 -0.90 23.63
CA ARG A 101 -43.23 -1.70 24.42
C ARG A 101 -43.46 -1.10 25.81
N LYS A 102 -42.39 -0.71 26.52
CA LYS A 102 -42.50 -0.10 27.85
C LYS A 102 -43.30 1.21 27.81
N GLU A 103 -43.06 2.05 26.80
CA GLU A 103 -43.82 3.29 26.59
C GLU A 103 -45.32 3.00 26.35
N LYS A 104 -45.64 2.04 25.47
CA LYS A 104 -47.03 1.62 25.25
C LYS A 104 -47.71 1.08 26.52
N THR A 105 -47.00 0.32 27.34
CA THR A 105 -47.53 -0.19 28.62
C THR A 105 -47.69 0.93 29.66
N ALA A 106 -46.82 1.95 29.64
CA ALA A 106 -46.94 3.10 30.52
C ALA A 106 -48.09 4.03 30.11
N GLU A 107 -48.35 4.18 28.81
CA GLU A 107 -49.46 4.97 28.27
C GLU A 107 -50.83 4.33 28.56
N GLN A 108 -50.95 3.00 28.49
CA GLN A 108 -52.17 2.28 28.91
C GLN A 108 -52.46 2.34 30.42
N ARG A 109 -51.52 2.84 31.24
CA ARG A 109 -51.67 2.98 32.69
C ARG A 109 -51.94 4.42 33.15
N ARG A 110 -52.05 5.38 32.21
CA ARG A 110 -52.51 6.75 32.46
C ARG A 110 -53.98 6.89 32.13
#